data_AF-A0A2V7WXT2-F1
#
_entry.id   AF-A0A2V7WXT2-F1
#
_cell.length_a   1.000
_cell.length_b   1.000
_cell.length_c   1.000
_cell.angle_alpha   90.00
_cell.angle_beta   90.00
_cell.angle_gamma   90.00
#
_symmetry.space_group_name_H-M   'P 1'
#
loop_
_entity.id
_entity.type
_entity.pdbx_description
1 polymer ?
#
loop_
_entity_poly.entity_id
_entity_poly.type
_entity_poly.pdbx_seq_one_letter_code
_entity_poly.pdbx_strand_id
1 'polypeptide(L)'
;MPVSVFDVFKIGIGPSSSHTVGPMRAASMFVVELRAERQLPQTAAIRAELFGSLGATGRGHGSDRAVILGLMGETPENVDIESIPDKVAAVRETGRLKVLHEHEVAFRPKEDLRFHRESLPFHPNGMRFTALGAQGAPLRSRVYYSVGGGFVVDEHQTGGALTEEDGRRLPYPFKTAAELLKMCAENRLSISDAMLANEKTVRSEADIRTGLLRIWA
;
A
#
# COMPACT_ATOMS: atom_id res chain seq x y z
N MET A 1 -11.42 6.18 -15.21
CA MET A 1 -11.61 5.92 -13.77
C MET A 1 -11.73 7.26 -13.04
N PRO A 2 -12.76 7.48 -12.21
CA PRO A 2 -12.85 8.64 -11.32
C PRO A 2 -11.65 8.67 -10.38
N VAL A 3 -11.02 9.84 -10.19
CA VAL A 3 -9.99 10.05 -9.17
C VAL A 3 -10.56 10.91 -8.06
N SER A 4 -10.51 10.41 -6.81
CA SER A 4 -10.95 11.15 -5.63
C SER A 4 -9.85 12.06 -5.09
N VAL A 5 -10.21 13.14 -4.42
CA VAL A 5 -9.28 13.97 -3.63
C VAL A 5 -8.51 13.13 -2.60
N PHE A 6 -9.15 12.09 -2.05
CA PHE A 6 -8.53 11.15 -1.11
C PHE A 6 -7.62 10.10 -1.79
N ASP A 7 -7.68 9.98 -3.12
CA ASP A 7 -6.71 9.20 -3.89
C ASP A 7 -5.41 9.98 -4.11
N VAL A 8 -5.53 11.31 -4.20
CA VAL A 8 -4.41 12.25 -4.40
C VAL A 8 -3.74 12.58 -3.07
N PHE A 9 -4.52 12.97 -2.05
CA PHE A 9 -4.02 13.33 -0.73
C PHE A 9 -4.24 12.20 0.25
N LYS A 10 -3.15 11.51 0.60
CA LYS A 10 -3.15 10.38 1.52
C LYS A 10 -2.25 10.68 2.71
N ILE A 11 -2.78 10.46 3.90
CA ILE A 11 -1.98 10.39 5.12
C ILE A 11 -1.12 9.13 5.03
N GLY A 12 0.15 9.23 5.41
CA GLY A 12 1.08 8.12 5.37
C GLY A 12 2.39 8.50 6.03
N ILE A 13 3.35 7.58 5.95
CA ILE A 13 4.71 7.83 6.46
C ILE A 13 5.67 8.13 5.31
N GLY A 14 6.59 9.07 5.58
CA GLY A 14 7.72 9.36 4.69
C GLY A 14 8.82 8.30 4.79
N PRO A 15 9.84 8.37 3.91
CA PRO A 15 10.07 9.45 2.95
C PRO A 15 9.42 9.26 1.57
N SER A 16 8.84 8.09 1.25
CA SER A 16 8.39 7.80 -0.12
C SER A 16 7.07 7.02 -0.19
N SER A 17 6.11 7.51 -0.98
CA SER A 17 4.86 6.78 -1.21
C SER A 17 5.08 5.46 -1.95
N SER A 18 6.04 5.40 -2.89
CA SER A 18 6.31 4.19 -3.67
C SER A 18 7.25 3.21 -2.97
N HIS A 19 8.19 3.71 -2.16
CA HIS A 19 9.23 2.89 -1.51
C HIS A 19 9.04 2.74 0.01
N THR A 20 8.08 3.42 0.62
CA THR A 20 7.73 3.27 2.05
C THR A 20 6.28 2.82 2.20
N VAL A 21 5.32 3.63 1.73
CA VAL A 21 3.89 3.33 1.87
C VAL A 21 3.50 2.06 1.08
N GLY A 22 3.96 1.94 -0.17
CA GLY A 22 3.71 0.77 -1.02
C GLY A 22 4.19 -0.54 -0.38
N PRO A 23 5.48 -0.69 0.00
CA PRO A 23 5.97 -1.91 0.64
C PRO A 23 5.29 -2.27 1.95
N MET A 24 4.95 -1.26 2.78
CA MET A 24 4.21 -1.49 4.01
C MET A 24 2.81 -2.06 3.74
N ARG A 25 2.09 -1.48 2.78
CA ARG A 25 0.77 -1.98 2.36
C ARG A 25 0.85 -3.38 1.76
N ALA A 26 1.83 -3.64 0.89
CA ALA A 26 2.01 -4.96 0.27
C ALA A 26 2.28 -6.05 1.32
N ALA A 27 3.14 -5.77 2.29
CA ALA A 27 3.43 -6.68 3.39
C ALA A 27 2.18 -6.93 4.26
N SER A 28 1.40 -5.89 4.56
CA SER A 28 0.14 -5.99 5.32
C SER A 28 -0.91 -6.82 4.57
N MET A 29 -1.11 -6.56 3.27
CA MET A 29 -2.00 -7.33 2.40
C MET A 29 -1.67 -8.82 2.44
N PHE A 30 -0.39 -9.16 2.29
CA PHE A 30 0.09 -10.53 2.32
C PHE A 30 -0.27 -11.26 3.63
N VAL A 31 0.00 -10.65 4.80
CA VAL A 31 -0.27 -11.31 6.08
C VAL A 31 -1.75 -11.37 6.43
N VAL A 32 -2.55 -10.39 5.98
CA VAL A 32 -4.01 -10.42 6.09
C VAL A 32 -4.60 -11.56 5.25
N GLU A 33 -4.11 -11.75 4.02
CA GLU A 33 -4.47 -12.89 3.17
C GLU A 33 -4.12 -14.23 3.84
N LEU A 34 -2.89 -14.38 4.37
CA LEU A 34 -2.47 -15.58 5.09
C LEU A 34 -3.39 -15.91 6.27
N ARG A 35 -3.81 -14.89 7.03
CA ARG A 35 -4.74 -15.07 8.15
C ARG A 35 -6.12 -15.50 7.65
N ALA A 36 -6.65 -14.84 6.62
CA ALA A 36 -7.95 -15.14 6.04
C ALA A 36 -8.02 -16.58 5.48
N GLU A 37 -6.94 -17.05 4.87
CA GLU A 37 -6.81 -18.41 4.34
C GLU A 37 -6.41 -19.46 5.39
N ARG A 38 -6.34 -19.08 6.68
CA ARG A 38 -5.96 -19.94 7.81
C ARG A 38 -4.57 -20.58 7.67
N GLN A 39 -3.67 -19.95 6.92
CA GLN A 39 -2.28 -20.39 6.75
C GLN A 39 -1.33 -19.77 7.79
N LEU A 40 -1.73 -18.66 8.43
CA LEU A 40 -0.91 -17.99 9.43
C LEU A 40 -0.45 -18.92 10.57
N PRO A 41 -1.30 -19.77 11.19
CA PRO A 41 -0.86 -20.67 12.27
C PRO A 41 0.21 -21.70 11.86
N GLN A 42 0.27 -22.04 10.57
CA GLN A 42 1.25 -23.00 10.02
C GLN A 42 2.54 -22.32 9.58
N THR A 43 2.54 -20.98 9.50
CA THR A 43 3.68 -20.20 9.05
C THR A 43 4.73 -20.14 10.16
N ALA A 44 5.91 -20.68 9.87
CA ALA A 44 7.06 -20.68 10.77
C ALA A 44 8.06 -19.56 10.44
N ALA A 45 8.13 -19.12 9.18
CA ALA A 45 8.99 -18.03 8.75
C ALA A 45 8.38 -17.26 7.57
N ILE A 46 8.80 -16.01 7.38
CA ILE A 46 8.45 -15.19 6.22
C ILE A 46 9.72 -14.75 5.51
N ARG A 47 9.72 -14.81 4.18
CA ARG A 47 10.72 -14.19 3.32
C ARG A 47 10.10 -13.05 2.53
N ALA A 48 10.81 -11.95 2.42
CA ALA A 48 10.46 -10.79 1.62
C ALA A 48 11.59 -10.46 0.64
N GLU A 49 11.24 -10.22 -0.61
CA GLU A 49 12.20 -9.92 -1.68
C GLU A 49 11.73 -8.67 -2.43
N LEU A 50 12.62 -7.70 -2.58
CA LEU A 50 12.35 -6.40 -3.21
C LEU A 50 13.16 -6.31 -4.51
N PHE A 51 12.50 -6.00 -5.63
CA PHE A 51 13.07 -6.08 -6.98
C PHE A 51 13.18 -4.72 -7.66
N GLY A 52 14.00 -4.65 -8.71
CA GLY A 52 14.12 -3.51 -9.62
C GLY A 52 14.54 -2.21 -8.94
N SER A 53 13.84 -1.12 -9.25
CA SER A 53 14.09 0.20 -8.66
C SER A 53 13.91 0.19 -7.14
N LEU A 54 12.92 -0.58 -6.65
CA LEU A 54 12.68 -0.76 -5.23
C LEU A 54 13.80 -1.55 -4.55
N GLY A 55 14.31 -2.60 -5.20
CA GLY A 55 15.49 -3.33 -4.70
C GLY A 55 16.76 -2.48 -4.71
N ALA A 56 16.94 -1.62 -5.72
CA ALA A 56 18.13 -0.78 -5.85
C ALA A 56 18.17 0.38 -4.83
N THR A 57 17.03 1.01 -4.54
CA THR A 57 16.99 2.25 -3.74
C THR A 57 16.22 2.13 -2.43
N GLY A 58 15.53 1.01 -2.20
CA GLY A 58 14.58 0.86 -1.09
C GLY A 58 15.20 1.01 0.29
N ARG A 59 16.46 0.60 0.49
CA ARG A 59 17.16 0.80 1.78
C ARG A 59 17.26 2.28 2.16
N GLY A 60 17.57 3.15 1.20
CA GLY A 60 17.64 4.61 1.42
C GLY A 60 16.28 5.25 1.69
N HIS A 61 15.20 4.59 1.27
CA HIS A 61 13.82 5.04 1.46
C HIS A 61 13.09 4.32 2.61
N GLY A 62 13.80 3.52 3.41
CA GLY A 62 13.21 2.81 4.55
C GLY A 62 12.25 1.67 4.17
N SER A 63 12.38 1.09 2.96
CA SER A 63 11.55 -0.06 2.55
C SER A 63 11.69 -1.27 3.47
N ASP A 64 12.86 -1.43 4.10
CA ASP A 64 13.10 -2.49 5.07
C ASP A 64 12.23 -2.33 6.33
N ARG A 65 12.19 -1.12 6.88
CA ARG A 65 11.33 -0.79 8.02
C ARG A 65 9.87 -0.91 7.65
N ALA A 66 9.50 -0.39 6.48
CA ALA A 66 8.14 -0.47 5.94
C ALA A 66 7.63 -1.92 5.85
N VAL A 67 8.44 -2.83 5.31
CA VAL A 67 8.08 -4.26 5.24
C VAL A 67 7.90 -4.85 6.63
N ILE A 68 8.81 -4.60 7.57
CA ILE A 68 8.70 -5.09 8.95
C ILE A 68 7.39 -4.64 9.59
N LEU A 69 7.10 -3.33 9.54
CA LEU A 69 5.89 -2.75 10.11
C LEU A 69 4.63 -3.33 9.44
N GLY A 70 4.62 -3.44 8.12
CA GLY A 70 3.50 -4.00 7.38
C GLY A 70 3.22 -5.47 7.75
N LEU A 71 4.26 -6.29 7.90
CA LEU A 71 4.13 -7.68 8.37
C LEU A 71 3.58 -7.75 9.81
N MET A 72 3.94 -6.80 10.68
CA MET A 72 3.37 -6.71 12.02
C MET A 72 1.89 -6.32 12.02
N GLY A 73 1.35 -5.83 10.91
CA GLY A 73 -0.03 -5.37 10.77
C GLY A 73 -0.22 -3.86 10.92
N GLU A 74 0.88 -3.12 11.05
CA GLU A 74 0.83 -1.65 11.10
C GLU A 74 0.39 -1.09 9.75
N THR A 75 -0.26 0.08 9.77
CA THR A 75 -0.71 0.77 8.55
C THR A 75 -0.01 2.12 8.40
N PRO A 76 0.36 2.56 7.19
CA PRO A 76 1.01 3.86 6.97
C PRO A 76 0.25 5.04 7.59
N GLU A 77 -1.07 4.95 7.66
CA GLU A 77 -1.97 5.99 8.15
C GLU A 77 -2.02 6.09 9.67
N ASN A 78 -1.72 5.00 10.40
CA ASN A 78 -1.97 4.90 11.84
C ASN A 78 -0.78 4.38 12.65
N VAL A 79 0.34 4.04 12.01
CA VAL A 79 1.54 3.59 12.71
C VAL A 79 2.06 4.71 13.62
N ASP A 80 2.30 4.36 14.88
CA ASP A 80 2.97 5.26 15.81
C ASP A 80 4.45 5.41 15.42
N ILE A 81 4.78 6.60 14.90
CA ILE A 81 6.11 6.94 14.37
C ILE A 81 7.18 6.85 15.46
N GLU A 82 6.86 7.21 16.71
CA GLU A 82 7.81 7.21 17.82
C GLU A 82 8.23 5.77 18.19
N SER A 83 7.31 4.81 18.03
CA SER A 83 7.57 3.39 18.30
C SER A 83 8.36 2.66 17.21
N ILE A 84 8.49 3.24 16.00
CA ILE A 84 9.10 2.55 14.85
C ILE A 84 10.54 2.08 15.13
N PRO A 85 11.45 2.92 15.66
CA PRO A 85 12.83 2.51 15.92
C PRO A 85 12.92 1.27 16.82
N ASP A 86 12.13 1.25 17.90
CA ASP A 86 12.15 0.17 18.89
C ASP A 86 11.58 -1.13 18.33
N LYS A 87 10.45 -1.06 17.62
CA LYS A 87 9.85 -2.22 16.92
C LYS A 87 10.83 -2.85 15.94
N VAL A 88 11.49 -2.02 15.12
CA VAL A 88 12.47 -2.49 14.13
C VAL A 88 13.73 -3.05 14.80
N ALA A 89 14.21 -2.42 15.87
CA ALA A 89 15.37 -2.90 16.62
C ALA A 89 15.09 -4.27 17.25
N ALA A 90 13.93 -4.46 17.89
CA ALA A 90 13.54 -5.73 18.49
C ALA A 90 13.51 -6.88 17.46
N VAL A 91 12.97 -6.65 16.27
CA VAL A 91 12.96 -7.67 15.19
C VAL A 91 14.39 -7.98 14.72
N ARG A 92 15.24 -6.96 14.59
CA ARG A 92 16.64 -7.15 14.15
C ARG A 92 17.48 -7.89 15.18
N GLU A 93 17.23 -7.69 16.46
CA GLU A 93 17.95 -8.34 17.56
C GLU A 93 17.47 -9.78 17.77
N THR A 94 16.16 -10.00 17.81
CA THR A 94 15.59 -11.33 18.10
C THR A 94 15.52 -12.24 16.88
N GLY A 95 15.49 -11.68 15.66
CA GLY A 95 15.20 -12.44 14.44
C GLY A 95 13.79 -13.03 14.42
N ARG A 96 12.87 -12.46 15.21
CA ARG A 96 11.47 -12.87 15.34
C ARG A 96 10.57 -11.68 15.04
N LEU A 97 9.40 -11.96 14.47
CA LEU A 97 8.39 -10.95 14.17
C LEU A 97 7.01 -11.47 14.55
N LYS A 98 6.23 -10.65 15.26
CA LYS A 98 4.85 -10.98 15.63
C LYS A 98 3.90 -10.47 14.54
N VAL A 99 3.56 -11.36 13.61
CA VAL A 99 2.69 -11.09 12.46
C VAL A 99 1.30 -10.71 12.94
N LEU A 100 0.75 -9.60 12.43
CA LEU A 100 -0.53 -9.04 12.85
C LEU A 100 -0.64 -8.84 14.38
N HIS A 101 0.49 -8.70 15.08
CA HIS A 101 0.58 -8.73 16.54
C HIS A 101 -0.02 -9.98 17.22
N GLU A 102 -0.26 -11.04 16.45
CA GLU A 102 -0.95 -12.26 16.87
C GLU A 102 -0.01 -13.47 16.89
N HIS A 103 0.71 -13.73 15.80
CA HIS A 103 1.46 -14.98 15.60
C HIS A 103 2.96 -14.72 15.38
N GLU A 104 3.83 -15.35 16.16
CA GLU A 104 5.27 -15.17 16.04
C GLU A 104 5.88 -16.07 14.96
N VAL A 105 6.66 -15.47 14.06
CA VAL A 105 7.41 -16.17 13.01
C VAL A 105 8.90 -15.82 13.08
N ALA A 106 9.75 -16.70 12.55
CA ALA A 106 11.13 -16.33 12.27
C ALA A 106 11.19 -15.31 11.12
N PHE A 107 11.92 -14.23 11.35
CA PHE A 107 12.18 -13.20 10.36
C PHE A 107 13.48 -12.49 10.71
N ARG A 108 14.57 -12.85 10.03
CA ARG A 108 15.89 -12.22 10.18
C ARG A 108 16.09 -11.22 9.04
N PRO A 109 15.96 -9.91 9.26
CA PRO A 109 15.98 -8.93 8.17
C PRO A 109 17.23 -8.95 7.30
N LYS A 110 18.36 -9.47 7.80
CA LYS A 110 19.60 -9.62 7.01
C LYS A 110 19.54 -10.78 6.01
N GLU A 111 18.77 -11.82 6.30
CA GLU A 111 18.72 -13.07 5.52
C GLU A 111 17.41 -13.18 4.72
N ASP A 112 16.31 -12.79 5.36
CA ASP A 112 14.94 -12.99 4.91
C ASP A 112 14.37 -11.78 4.18
N LEU A 113 15.00 -10.60 4.28
CA LEU A 113 14.66 -9.43 3.48
C LEU A 113 15.77 -9.15 2.45
N ARG A 114 15.52 -9.54 1.21
CA ARG A 114 16.50 -9.44 0.12
C ARG A 114 16.17 -8.32 -0.86
N PHE A 115 17.22 -7.71 -1.39
CA PHE A 115 17.14 -6.62 -2.34
C PHE A 115 17.83 -7.05 -3.63
N HIS A 116 17.08 -7.06 -4.71
CA HIS A 116 17.44 -7.57 -6.02
C HIS A 116 17.41 -6.43 -7.04
N ARG A 117 18.40 -6.34 -7.93
CA ARG A 117 18.49 -5.23 -8.89
C ARG A 117 17.70 -5.51 -10.16
N GLU A 118 17.50 -6.77 -10.47
CA GLU A 118 16.64 -7.24 -11.55
C GLU A 118 15.17 -6.88 -11.26
N SER A 119 14.45 -6.48 -12.30
CA SER A 119 13.02 -6.16 -12.19
C SER A 119 12.17 -7.40 -12.43
N LEU A 120 11.02 -7.47 -11.77
CA LEU A 120 9.96 -8.40 -12.15
C LEU A 120 9.27 -7.93 -13.43
N PRO A 121 8.56 -8.81 -14.18
CA PRO A 121 8.10 -8.53 -15.54
C PRO A 121 7.15 -7.34 -15.68
N PHE A 122 6.28 -7.08 -14.69
CA PHE A 122 5.20 -6.11 -14.83
C PHE A 122 5.61 -4.66 -14.49
N HIS A 123 6.33 -4.45 -13.38
CA HIS A 123 6.66 -3.11 -12.91
C HIS A 123 7.99 -3.11 -12.12
N PRO A 124 8.84 -2.06 -12.23
CA PRO A 124 10.16 -2.02 -11.60
C PRO A 124 10.14 -1.96 -10.07
N ASN A 125 9.00 -1.68 -9.44
CA ASN A 125 8.83 -1.73 -7.99
C ASN A 125 8.11 -3.01 -7.57
N GLY A 126 8.73 -4.15 -7.88
CA GLY A 126 8.20 -5.47 -7.59
C GLY A 126 8.59 -5.97 -6.19
N MET A 127 7.70 -6.73 -5.57
CA MET A 127 7.90 -7.31 -4.24
C MET A 127 7.38 -8.75 -4.26
N ARG A 128 8.12 -9.68 -3.66
CA ARG A 128 7.64 -11.05 -3.43
C ARG A 128 7.66 -11.35 -1.95
N PHE A 129 6.56 -11.87 -1.44
CA PHE A 129 6.48 -12.40 -0.07
C PHE A 129 6.21 -13.89 -0.12
N THR A 130 6.91 -14.64 0.72
CA THR A 130 6.77 -16.10 0.83
C THR A 130 6.62 -16.50 2.29
N ALA A 131 5.54 -17.23 2.59
CA ALA A 131 5.33 -17.86 3.88
C ALA A 131 5.89 -19.29 3.83
N LEU A 132 6.65 -19.66 4.84
CA LEU A 132 7.34 -20.94 4.93
C LEU A 132 6.81 -21.71 6.14
N GLY A 133 6.58 -23.01 5.97
CA GLY A 133 6.22 -23.92 7.06
C GLY A 133 7.44 -24.32 7.90
N ALA A 134 7.20 -25.10 8.96
CA ALA A 134 8.24 -25.51 9.91
C ALA A 134 9.46 -26.23 9.27
N GLN A 135 9.26 -26.91 8.15
CA GLN A 135 10.32 -27.62 7.41
C GLN A 135 10.97 -26.75 6.31
N GLY A 136 10.62 -25.46 6.22
CA GLY A 136 11.11 -24.56 5.18
C GLY A 136 10.42 -24.69 3.82
N ALA A 137 9.38 -25.54 3.70
CA ALA A 137 8.57 -25.64 2.50
C ALA A 137 7.67 -24.40 2.32
N PRO A 138 7.53 -23.85 1.10
CA PRO A 138 6.65 -22.71 0.85
C PRO A 138 5.17 -23.09 1.02
N LEU A 139 4.47 -22.39 1.90
CA LEU A 139 3.02 -22.49 2.08
C LEU A 139 2.28 -21.58 1.10
N ARG A 140 2.87 -20.41 0.83
CA ARG A 140 2.30 -19.38 -0.04
C ARG A 140 3.40 -18.48 -0.57
N SER A 141 3.25 -18.04 -1.82
CA SER A 141 4.07 -16.98 -2.40
C SER A 141 3.17 -16.03 -3.19
N ARG A 142 3.36 -14.73 -2.99
CA ARG A 142 2.62 -13.67 -3.69
C ARG A 142 3.57 -12.61 -4.20
N VAL A 143 3.22 -12.03 -5.35
CA VAL A 143 3.94 -10.91 -5.96
C VAL A 143 3.05 -9.68 -5.96
N TYR A 144 3.61 -8.56 -5.53
CA TYR A 144 2.94 -7.27 -5.49
C TYR A 144 3.77 -6.21 -6.19
N TYR A 145 3.12 -5.19 -6.73
CA TYR A 145 3.76 -4.08 -7.41
C TYR A 145 3.31 -2.75 -6.83
N SER A 146 4.27 -1.91 -6.47
CA SER A 146 4.01 -0.53 -6.02
C SER A 146 4.01 0.43 -7.22
N VAL A 147 2.82 0.75 -7.72
CA VAL A 147 2.62 1.44 -9.02
C VAL A 147 2.53 2.98 -8.91
N GLY A 148 2.72 3.54 -7.73
CA GLY A 148 2.71 5.00 -7.50
C GLY A 148 1.56 5.47 -6.60
N GLY A 149 1.69 6.63 -5.97
CA GLY A 149 0.67 7.18 -5.07
C GLY A 149 0.31 6.31 -3.85
N GLY A 150 1.19 5.36 -3.48
CA GLY A 150 0.94 4.37 -2.43
C GLY A 150 -0.02 3.24 -2.84
N PHE A 151 -0.40 3.14 -4.11
CA PHE A 151 -1.20 2.02 -4.62
C PHE A 151 -0.34 0.78 -4.82
N VAL A 152 -0.90 -0.38 -4.46
CA VAL A 152 -0.29 -1.70 -4.59
C VAL A 152 -1.25 -2.58 -5.36
N VAL A 153 -0.74 -3.33 -6.33
CA VAL A 153 -1.52 -4.31 -7.11
C VAL A 153 -0.89 -5.69 -6.98
N ASP A 154 -1.72 -6.72 -6.91
CA ASP A 154 -1.28 -8.13 -6.97
C ASP A 154 -0.99 -8.51 -8.44
N GLU A 155 -0.01 -9.37 -8.68
CA GLU A 155 0.27 -9.98 -9.99
C GLU A 155 -0.97 -10.60 -10.65
N HIS A 156 -1.92 -11.14 -9.89
CA HIS A 156 -3.17 -11.65 -10.46
C HIS A 156 -4.09 -10.55 -11.01
N GLN A 157 -3.92 -9.31 -10.55
CA GLN A 157 -4.66 -8.13 -11.02
C GLN A 157 -3.96 -7.44 -12.18
N THR A 158 -2.78 -7.89 -12.63
CA THR A 158 -2.04 -7.23 -13.72
C THR A 158 -2.51 -7.65 -15.12
N GLY A 159 -3.23 -8.78 -15.23
CA GLY A 159 -3.83 -9.27 -16.47
C GLY A 159 -5.29 -8.84 -16.70
N GLY A 160 -5.97 -8.41 -15.62
CA GLY A 160 -7.21 -7.65 -15.72
C GLY A 160 -6.81 -6.20 -15.90
N ALA A 161 -7.34 -5.53 -16.91
CA ALA A 161 -7.06 -4.13 -17.11
C ALA A 161 -7.26 -3.37 -15.77
N LEU A 162 -6.33 -2.48 -15.42
CA LEU A 162 -6.51 -1.44 -14.37
C LEU A 162 -7.64 -0.46 -14.72
N THR A 163 -8.56 -0.89 -15.56
CA THR A 163 -9.76 -0.25 -16.06
C THR A 163 -10.91 -1.23 -15.80
N GLU A 164 -11.21 -1.51 -14.53
CA GLU A 164 -12.62 -1.56 -14.22
C GLU A 164 -13.13 -0.15 -14.53
N GLU A 165 -13.84 -0.04 -15.65
CA GLU A 165 -14.67 1.13 -15.91
C GLU A 165 -15.64 1.21 -14.76
N ASP A 166 -15.25 2.04 -13.80
CA ASP A 166 -16.10 2.33 -12.68
C ASP A 166 -17.42 2.89 -13.22
N GLY A 167 -18.48 2.09 -13.15
CA GLY A 167 -19.81 2.44 -13.66
C GLY A 167 -20.43 3.65 -12.94
N ARG A 168 -19.70 4.24 -11.99
CA ARG A 168 -20.00 5.52 -11.32
C ARG A 168 -20.20 6.64 -12.34
N ARG A 169 -21.45 7.05 -12.50
CA ARG A 169 -21.80 8.30 -13.19
C ARG A 169 -21.54 9.47 -12.28
N LEU A 170 -20.44 10.19 -12.54
CA LEU A 170 -20.19 11.48 -11.91
C LEU A 170 -21.21 12.51 -12.42
N PRO A 171 -21.73 13.41 -11.57
CA PRO A 171 -22.56 14.54 -11.99
C PRO A 171 -21.84 15.47 -12.96
N TYR A 172 -20.54 15.69 -12.74
CA TYR A 172 -19.74 16.67 -13.46
C TYR A 172 -18.40 16.08 -13.93
N PRO A 173 -18.40 15.07 -14.82
CA PRO A 173 -17.18 14.45 -15.31
C PRO A 173 -16.43 15.39 -16.28
N PHE A 174 -15.10 15.35 -16.25
CA PHE A 174 -14.26 16.08 -17.20
C PHE A 174 -12.96 15.31 -17.46
N LYS A 175 -12.38 15.49 -18.64
CA LYS A 175 -11.09 14.93 -19.06
C LYS A 175 -10.06 16.01 -19.38
N THR A 176 -10.50 17.24 -19.60
CA THR A 176 -9.62 18.38 -19.93
C THR A 176 -9.94 19.60 -19.07
N ALA A 177 -8.98 20.51 -18.93
CA ALA A 177 -9.20 21.78 -18.26
C ALA A 177 -10.31 22.61 -18.95
N ALA A 178 -10.37 22.57 -20.28
CA ALA A 178 -11.40 23.27 -21.06
C ALA A 178 -12.81 22.74 -20.76
N GLU A 179 -12.99 21.42 -20.65
CA GLU A 179 -14.26 20.80 -20.25
C GLU A 179 -14.66 21.20 -18.83
N LEU A 180 -13.72 21.19 -17.88
CA LEU A 180 -13.97 21.61 -16.50
C LEU A 180 -14.47 23.06 -16.44
N LEU A 181 -13.76 23.98 -17.11
CA LEU A 181 -14.12 25.40 -17.11
C LEU A 181 -15.47 25.65 -17.78
N LYS A 182 -15.74 24.98 -18.91
CA LYS A 182 -17.02 25.07 -19.61
C LYS A 182 -18.17 24.60 -18.72
N MET A 183 -18.04 23.43 -18.10
CA MET A 183 -19.06 22.85 -17.22
C MET A 183 -19.30 23.73 -15.98
N CYS A 184 -18.26 24.28 -15.37
CA CYS A 184 -18.40 25.21 -14.25
C CYS A 184 -19.19 26.48 -14.65
N ALA A 185 -18.87 27.06 -15.82
CA ALA A 185 -19.56 28.24 -16.33
C ALA A 185 -21.04 27.96 -16.66
N GLU A 186 -21.33 26.84 -17.32
CA GLU A 186 -22.70 26.43 -17.70
C GLU A 186 -23.58 26.15 -16.48
N ASN A 187 -23.01 25.59 -15.40
CA ASN A 187 -23.74 25.22 -14.18
C ASN A 187 -23.67 26.27 -13.08
N ARG A 188 -22.97 27.41 -13.29
CA ARG A 188 -22.71 28.45 -12.29
C ARG A 188 -22.07 27.91 -11.00
N LEU A 189 -21.14 26.98 -11.16
CA LEU A 189 -20.41 26.34 -10.07
C LEU A 189 -18.98 26.87 -10.01
N SER A 190 -18.41 26.95 -8.81
CA SER A 190 -16.96 26.97 -8.67
C SER A 190 -16.36 25.59 -8.96
N ILE A 191 -15.05 25.52 -9.23
CA ILE A 191 -14.36 24.22 -9.37
C ILE A 191 -14.55 23.37 -8.11
N SER A 192 -14.47 23.98 -6.92
CA SER A 192 -14.70 23.28 -5.65
C SER A 192 -16.11 22.72 -5.52
N ASP A 193 -17.14 23.42 -6.03
CA ASP A 193 -18.52 22.91 -5.98
C ASP A 193 -18.70 21.72 -6.91
N ALA A 194 -18.14 21.79 -8.13
CA ALA A 194 -18.16 20.68 -9.09
C ALA A 194 -17.43 19.45 -8.53
N MET A 195 -16.26 19.65 -7.90
CA MET A 195 -15.49 18.58 -7.26
C MET A 195 -16.22 18.00 -6.04
N LEU A 196 -16.83 18.84 -5.20
CA LEU A 196 -17.61 18.38 -4.04
C LEU A 196 -18.82 17.55 -4.48
N ALA A 197 -19.54 17.97 -5.52
CA ALA A 197 -20.65 17.22 -6.06
C ALA A 197 -20.22 15.86 -6.64
N ASN A 198 -19.06 15.79 -7.29
CA ASN A 198 -18.49 14.51 -7.74
C ASN A 198 -18.09 13.60 -6.56
N GLU A 199 -17.47 14.12 -5.50
CA GLU A 199 -17.12 13.33 -4.30
C GLU A 199 -18.35 12.82 -3.55
N LYS A 200 -19.46 13.59 -3.57
CA LYS A 200 -20.73 13.19 -2.96
C LYS A 200 -21.37 11.95 -3.58
N THR A 201 -20.83 11.45 -4.71
CA THR A 201 -21.22 10.15 -5.28
C THR A 201 -20.73 8.95 -4.48
N VAL A 202 -19.72 9.12 -3.63
CA VAL A 202 -19.10 8.03 -2.85
C VAL A 202 -19.09 8.25 -1.34
N ARG A 203 -19.23 9.49 -0.88
CA ARG A 203 -19.17 9.84 0.55
C ARG A 203 -20.19 10.92 0.87
N SER A 204 -20.62 11.00 2.13
CA SER A 204 -21.42 12.15 2.56
C SER A 204 -20.57 13.42 2.58
N GLU A 205 -21.20 14.58 2.46
CA GLU A 205 -20.50 15.87 2.55
C GLU A 205 -19.81 16.06 3.91
N ALA A 206 -20.42 15.56 4.99
CA ALA A 206 -19.83 15.58 6.32
C ALA A 206 -18.55 14.73 6.39
N ASP A 207 -18.56 13.54 5.79
CA ASP A 207 -17.38 12.66 5.72
C ASP A 207 -16.27 13.28 4.88
N ILE A 208 -16.62 13.91 3.76
CA ILE A 208 -15.67 14.62 2.90
C ILE A 208 -14.99 15.75 3.69
N ARG A 209 -15.77 16.59 4.35
CA ARG A 209 -15.24 17.71 5.15
C ARG A 209 -14.36 17.21 6.28
N THR A 210 -14.82 16.21 7.02
CA THR A 210 -14.06 15.60 8.14
C THR A 210 -12.75 15.02 7.64
N GLY A 211 -12.76 14.28 6.53
CA GLY A 211 -11.57 13.69 5.93
C GLY A 211 -10.56 14.75 5.46
N LEU A 212 -11.02 15.83 4.82
CA LEU A 212 -10.15 16.92 4.37
C LEU A 212 -9.54 17.68 5.56
N LEU A 213 -10.31 17.93 6.63
CA LEU A 213 -9.78 18.55 7.84
C LEU A 213 -8.76 17.66 8.54
N ARG A 214 -8.95 16.34 8.53
CA ARG A 214 -7.96 15.39 9.05
C ARG A 214 -6.65 15.42 8.27
N ILE A 215 -6.69 15.66 6.96
CA ILE A 215 -5.48 15.81 6.13
C ILE A 215 -4.75 17.12 6.43
N TRP A 216 -5.50 18.18 6.75
CA TRP A 216 -4.95 19.51 7.04
C TRP A 216 -4.30 19.64 8.42
N ALA A 217 -4.85 18.92 9.42
CA ALA A 217 -4.42 18.98 10.82
C ALA A 217 -3.04 18.34 11.05
#